data_AF-A0AAN6JQL9-F1
#
_entry.id   AF-A0AAN6JQL9-F1
#
_cell.length_a   1.000
_cell.length_b   1.000
_cell.length_c   1.000
_cell.angle_alpha   90.00
_cell.angle_beta   90.00
_cell.angle_gamma   90.00
#
_symmetry.space_group_name_H-M   'P 1'
#
loop_
_entity.id
_entity.type
_entity.pdbx_description
1 polymer ?
#
loop_
_entity_poly.entity_id
_entity_poly.type
_entity_poly.pdbx_seq_one_letter_code
_entity_poly.pdbx_strand_id
1 'polypeptide(L)'
;MTWLGLSTGGRAAQQAYYVYDELAPNPGMAGSENLVSVLIGKAEALAIRAKYAEVDKVLADAASLDLSNPHVLANRAALAGNLSSGRSSDTAKEYLDQLRAVDPSHRHMSDVDDKTQLFERVAASIAAFP
;
A
#
# COMPACT_ATOMS: atom_id res chain seq x y z
N MET A 1 -1.55 -12.60 14.94
CA MET A 1 -3.01 -12.37 15.09
C MET A 1 -3.50 -11.07 14.44
N THR A 2 -2.63 -10.07 14.21
CA THR A 2 -3.00 -8.74 13.68
C THR A 2 -3.38 -8.75 12.18
N TRP A 3 -2.78 -9.61 11.36
CA TRP A 3 -3.05 -9.71 9.92
C TRP A 3 -4.46 -10.21 9.57
N LEU A 4 -5.03 -11.09 10.41
CA LEU A 4 -6.43 -11.52 10.29
C LEU A 4 -7.40 -10.36 10.54
N GLY A 5 -7.09 -9.48 11.51
CA GLY A 5 -7.91 -8.31 11.81
C GLY A 5 -7.94 -7.27 10.69
N LEU A 6 -6.84 -7.13 9.95
CA LEU A 6 -6.75 -6.32 8.73
C LEU A 6 -7.66 -6.89 7.62
N SER A 7 -7.75 -8.22 7.46
CA SER A 7 -8.58 -8.83 6.42
C SER A 7 -10.10 -8.73 6.66
N THR A 8 -10.54 -8.71 7.91
CA THR A 8 -11.98 -8.62 8.29
C THR A 8 -12.52 -7.19 8.38
N GLY A 9 -11.65 -6.19 8.50
CA GLY A 9 -12.07 -4.80 8.70
C GLY A 9 -12.77 -4.53 10.03
N GLY A 10 -13.44 -3.38 10.13
CA GLY A 10 -14.23 -3.00 11.30
C GLY A 10 -13.43 -2.89 12.61
N ARG A 11 -13.95 -3.47 13.71
CA ARG A 11 -13.33 -3.41 15.05
C ARG A 11 -11.92 -4.02 15.10
N ALA A 12 -11.63 -5.02 14.27
CA ALA A 12 -10.36 -5.70 14.28
C ALA A 12 -9.25 -4.84 13.64
N ALA A 13 -9.57 -4.07 12.59
CA ALA A 13 -8.66 -3.07 12.04
C ALA A 13 -8.36 -1.93 13.04
N GLN A 14 -9.34 -1.54 13.84
CA GLN A 14 -9.14 -0.56 14.92
C GLN A 14 -8.18 -1.08 16.00
N GLN A 15 -8.33 -2.35 16.42
CA GLN A 15 -7.43 -2.97 17.39
C GLN A 15 -6.00 -3.12 16.84
N ALA A 16 -5.87 -3.52 15.57
CA ALA A 16 -4.58 -3.56 14.89
C ALA A 16 -3.90 -2.20 14.87
N TYR A 17 -4.65 -1.14 14.52
CA TYR A 17 -4.14 0.24 14.55
C TYR A 17 -3.57 0.61 15.93
N TYR A 18 -4.30 0.35 17.02
CA TYR A 18 -3.83 0.71 18.36
C TYR A 18 -2.54 -0.01 18.75
N VAL A 19 -2.41 -1.30 18.40
CA VAL A 19 -1.16 -2.04 18.64
C VAL A 19 0.01 -1.38 17.91
N TYR A 20 -0.16 -1.00 16.63
CA TYR A 20 0.90 -0.33 15.89
C TYR A 20 1.19 1.09 16.38
N ASP A 21 0.16 1.82 16.83
CA ASP A 21 0.29 3.17 17.37
C ASP A 21 1.08 3.20 18.69
N GLU A 22 0.88 2.21 19.56
CA GLU A 22 1.65 2.04 20.81
C GLU A 22 3.10 1.59 20.55
N LEU A 23 3.31 0.78 19.51
CA LEU A 23 4.63 0.27 19.15
C LEU A 23 5.50 1.36 18.50
N ALA A 24 4.94 2.20 17.63
CA ALA A 24 5.70 3.21 16.87
C ALA A 24 6.61 4.14 17.72
N PRO A 25 6.17 4.71 18.87
CA PRO A 25 7.02 5.58 19.69
C PRO A 25 8.04 4.85 20.57
N ASN A 26 8.13 3.51 20.50
CA ASN A 26 9.06 2.76 21.33
C ASN A 26 10.53 3.09 20.97
N PRO A 27 11.33 3.63 21.91
CA PRO A 27 12.70 4.03 21.64
C PRO A 27 13.61 2.86 21.22
N GLY A 28 13.25 1.62 21.59
CA GLY A 28 13.97 0.42 21.16
C GLY A 28 13.81 0.06 19.68
N MET A 29 12.88 0.68 18.97
CA MET A 29 12.68 0.49 17.52
C MET A 29 13.17 1.67 16.68
N ALA A 30 13.57 2.78 17.31
CA ALA A 30 14.01 3.99 16.61
C ALA A 30 15.15 3.67 15.60
N GLY A 31 14.93 4.01 14.33
CA GLY A 31 15.92 3.82 13.26
C GLY A 31 16.11 2.36 12.80
N SER A 32 15.25 1.42 13.22
CA SER A 32 15.33 0.01 12.80
C SER A 32 14.37 -0.34 11.67
N GLU A 33 14.68 -1.38 10.88
CA GLU A 33 13.76 -1.96 9.88
C GLU A 33 12.43 -2.43 10.51
N ASN A 34 12.44 -2.79 11.79
CA ASN A 34 11.23 -3.17 12.53
C ASN A 34 10.24 -2.00 12.65
N LEU A 35 10.73 -0.76 12.74
CA LEU A 35 9.87 0.43 12.75
C LEU A 35 9.18 0.63 11.40
N VAL A 36 9.87 0.38 10.28
CA VAL A 36 9.28 0.44 8.93
C VAL A 36 8.09 -0.54 8.85
N SER A 37 8.26 -1.77 9.33
CA SER A 37 7.19 -2.78 9.36
C SER A 37 6.00 -2.37 10.24
N VAL A 38 6.25 -1.73 11.39
CA VAL A 38 5.20 -1.21 12.27
C VAL A 38 4.43 -0.07 11.60
N LEU A 39 5.12 0.84 10.92
CA LEU A 39 4.49 1.95 10.20
C LEU A 39 3.67 1.46 9.01
N ILE A 40 4.14 0.45 8.28
CA ILE A 40 3.37 -0.21 7.21
C ILE A 40 2.07 -0.78 7.78
N GLY A 41 2.13 -1.56 8.87
CA GLY A 41 0.93 -2.11 9.50
C GLY A 41 -0.05 -1.04 10.01
N LYS A 42 0.47 0.07 10.53
CA LYS A 42 -0.34 1.24 10.92
C LYS A 42 -1.05 1.86 9.72
N ALA A 43 -0.32 2.04 8.60
CA ALA A 43 -0.85 2.58 7.36
C ALA A 43 -1.96 1.70 6.77
N GLU A 44 -1.78 0.38 6.75
CA GLU A 44 -2.81 -0.57 6.28
C GLU A 44 -4.08 -0.51 7.14
N ALA A 45 -3.94 -0.45 8.47
CA ALA A 45 -5.08 -0.33 9.38
C ALA A 45 -5.85 0.98 9.19
N LEU A 46 -5.15 2.08 8.86
CA LEU A 46 -5.76 3.36 8.49
C LEU A 46 -6.46 3.29 7.12
N ALA A 47 -5.84 2.61 6.14
CA ALA A 47 -6.38 2.48 4.79
C ALA A 47 -7.73 1.73 4.77
N ILE A 48 -7.86 0.64 5.54
CA ILE A 48 -9.12 -0.09 5.71
C ILE A 48 -10.24 0.79 6.28
N ARG A 49 -9.87 1.82 7.04
CA ARG A 49 -10.79 2.80 7.63
C ARG A 49 -11.01 4.02 6.75
N ALA A 50 -10.53 3.99 5.50
CA ALA A 50 -10.58 5.10 4.54
C ALA A 50 -9.95 6.41 5.03
N LYS A 51 -8.99 6.34 5.97
CA LYS A 51 -8.28 7.51 6.52
C LYS A 51 -7.08 7.90 5.67
N TYR A 52 -7.28 8.09 4.37
CA TYR A 52 -6.20 8.21 3.37
C TYR A 52 -5.20 9.35 3.63
N ALA A 53 -5.66 10.48 4.19
CA ALA A 53 -4.77 11.59 4.55
C ALA A 53 -3.80 11.24 5.71
N GLU A 54 -4.19 10.34 6.60
CA GLU A 54 -3.31 9.83 7.66
C GLU A 54 -2.39 8.74 7.11
N VAL A 55 -2.87 7.91 6.18
CA VAL A 55 -2.06 6.90 5.47
C VAL A 55 -0.87 7.55 4.78
N ASP A 56 -1.09 8.65 4.05
CA ASP A 56 -0.02 9.36 3.33
C ASP A 56 1.10 9.81 4.28
N LYS A 57 0.74 10.38 5.43
CA LYS A 57 1.70 10.82 6.45
C LYS A 57 2.51 9.65 7.01
N VAL A 58 1.84 8.55 7.39
CA VAL A 58 2.51 7.38 7.96
C VAL A 58 3.43 6.71 6.94
N LEU A 59 3.04 6.66 5.66
CA LEU A 59 3.90 6.13 4.59
C LEU A 59 5.07 7.06 4.26
N ALA A 60 4.90 8.38 4.41
CA ALA A 60 6.01 9.34 4.29
C ALA A 60 7.03 9.14 5.42
N ASP A 61 6.57 8.92 6.66
CA ASP A 61 7.44 8.58 7.78
C ASP A 61 8.19 7.26 7.53
N ALA A 62 7.50 6.22 7.03
CA ALA A 62 8.13 4.95 6.68
C ALA A 62 9.17 5.10 5.56
N ALA A 63 8.85 5.87 4.52
CA ALA A 63 9.77 6.14 3.40
C ALA A 63 10.99 6.98 3.82
N SER A 64 10.87 7.79 4.87
CA SER A 64 12.02 8.54 5.41
C SER A 64 13.07 7.61 6.06
N LEU A 65 12.67 6.40 6.45
CA LEU A 65 13.53 5.38 7.03
C LEU A 65 14.08 4.42 5.96
N ASP A 66 13.21 3.97 5.06
CA ASP A 66 13.58 3.12 3.92
C ASP A 66 12.67 3.41 2.72
N LEU A 67 13.17 4.21 1.78
CA LEU A 67 12.44 4.58 0.56
C LEU A 67 12.33 3.41 -0.43
N SER A 68 13.25 2.45 -0.35
CA SER A 68 13.33 1.32 -1.28
C SER A 68 12.50 0.13 -0.82
N ASN A 69 11.89 0.20 0.36
CA ASN A 69 11.10 -0.89 0.90
C ASN A 69 9.94 -1.26 -0.06
N PRO A 70 9.84 -2.51 -0.53
CA PRO A 70 8.85 -2.90 -1.52
C PRO A 70 7.41 -2.73 -1.02
N HIS A 71 7.16 -2.95 0.28
CA HIS A 71 5.83 -2.76 0.87
C HIS A 71 5.46 -1.28 1.01
N VAL A 72 6.42 -0.40 1.30
CA VAL A 72 6.18 1.06 1.30
C VAL A 72 5.83 1.53 -0.11
N LEU A 73 6.60 1.11 -1.12
CA LEU A 73 6.34 1.45 -2.52
C LEU A 73 4.98 0.95 -3.00
N ALA A 74 4.64 -0.31 -2.70
CA ALA A 74 3.34 -0.89 -3.04
C ALA A 74 2.18 -0.10 -2.41
N ASN A 75 2.26 0.22 -1.12
CA ASN A 75 1.21 0.94 -0.42
C ASN A 75 1.08 2.40 -0.89
N ARG A 76 2.18 3.06 -1.26
CA ARG A 76 2.15 4.40 -1.86
C ARG A 76 1.55 4.39 -3.27
N ALA A 77 1.87 3.38 -4.09
CA ALA A 77 1.25 3.20 -5.40
C ALA A 77 -0.27 3.01 -5.28
N ALA A 78 -0.71 2.14 -4.37
CA ALA A 78 -2.13 1.90 -4.12
C ALA A 78 -2.86 3.16 -3.61
N LEU A 79 -2.25 3.92 -2.69
CA LEU A 79 -2.81 5.17 -2.20
C LEU A 79 -2.94 6.22 -3.31
N ALA A 80 -1.89 6.41 -4.12
CA ALA A 80 -1.89 7.34 -5.24
C ALA A 80 -2.94 6.96 -6.31
N GLY A 81 -3.11 5.66 -6.61
CA GLY A 81 -4.15 5.20 -7.53
C GLY A 81 -5.58 5.39 -7.01
N ASN A 82 -5.79 5.34 -5.69
CA ASN A 82 -7.12 5.52 -5.07
C ASN A 82 -7.53 7.00 -4.98
N LEU A 83 -6.55 7.91 -4.85
CA LEU A 83 -6.76 9.34 -4.95
C LEU A 83 -6.91 9.71 -6.43
N SER A 84 -8.10 9.52 -6.99
CA SER A 84 -8.45 9.56 -8.44
C SER A 84 -8.25 10.90 -9.18
N SER A 85 -7.27 11.72 -8.80
CA SER A 85 -6.87 12.91 -9.57
C SER A 85 -5.90 12.51 -10.69
N GLY A 86 -6.00 13.13 -11.87
CA GLY A 86 -5.13 12.79 -13.02
C GLY A 86 -3.62 12.91 -12.71
N ARG A 87 -3.21 13.80 -11.79
CA ARG A 87 -1.82 13.91 -11.32
C ARG A 87 -1.38 12.72 -10.46
N SER A 88 -2.31 12.08 -9.76
CA SER A 88 -2.03 10.93 -8.89
C SER A 88 -1.81 9.63 -9.67
N SER A 89 -2.27 9.56 -10.93
CA SER A 89 -1.99 8.44 -11.84
C SER A 89 -0.50 8.31 -12.18
N ASP A 90 0.17 9.43 -12.45
CA ASP A 90 1.58 9.40 -12.85
C ASP A 90 2.47 9.05 -11.67
N THR A 91 2.18 9.62 -10.49
CA THR A 91 2.86 9.26 -9.23
C THR A 91 2.66 7.79 -8.86
N ALA A 92 1.47 7.22 -9.10
CA ALA A 92 1.24 5.80 -8.88
C ALA A 92 2.12 4.92 -9.79
N LYS A 93 2.27 5.28 -11.07
CA LYS A 93 3.15 4.58 -12.00
C LYS A 93 4.61 4.66 -11.59
N GLU A 94 5.07 5.84 -11.17
CA GLU A 94 6.45 6.02 -10.68
C GLU A 94 6.78 5.07 -9.51
N TYR A 95 5.86 4.91 -8.55
CA TYR A 95 6.05 3.96 -7.45
C TYR A 95 5.99 2.50 -7.90
N LEU A 96 5.15 2.16 -8.89
CA LEU A 96 5.12 0.81 -9.46
C LEU A 96 6.42 0.49 -10.21
N ASP A 97 7.00 1.45 -10.93
CA ASP A 97 8.28 1.28 -11.62
C ASP A 97 9.44 1.10 -10.63
N GLN A 98 9.45 1.88 -9.55
CA GLN A 98 10.41 1.70 -8.44
C GLN A 98 10.24 0.33 -7.78
N LEU A 99 8.99 -0.09 -7.52
CA LEU A 99 8.70 -1.41 -6.96
C LEU A 99 9.20 -2.52 -7.88
N ARG A 100 8.98 -2.40 -9.19
CA ARG A 100 9.45 -3.37 -10.18
C ARG A 100 10.99 -3.47 -10.21
N ALA A 101 11.69 -2.35 -10.00
CA ALA A 101 13.14 -2.34 -9.95
C ALA A 101 13.70 -3.04 -8.70
N VAL A 102 13.00 -2.98 -7.57
CA VAL A 102 13.46 -3.56 -6.29
C VAL A 102 12.95 -4.99 -6.06
N ASP A 103 11.68 -5.24 -6.36
CA ASP A 103 11.03 -6.55 -6.23
C ASP A 103 10.06 -6.81 -7.39
N PRO A 104 10.56 -7.33 -8.53
CA PRO A 104 9.72 -7.64 -9.69
C PRO A 104 8.75 -8.81 -9.44
N SER A 105 8.99 -9.64 -8.42
CA SER A 105 8.14 -10.78 -8.06
C SER A 105 7.11 -10.43 -6.98
N HIS A 106 7.04 -9.16 -6.57
CA HIS A 106 6.08 -8.71 -5.57
C HIS A 106 4.65 -9.03 -6.02
N ARG A 107 3.82 -9.60 -5.13
CA ARG A 107 2.42 -9.99 -5.43
C ARG A 107 1.60 -8.84 -6.05
N HIS A 108 1.91 -7.60 -5.70
CA HIS A 108 1.23 -6.44 -6.28
C HIS A 108 1.49 -6.30 -7.80
N MET A 109 2.69 -6.66 -8.27
CA MET A 109 3.01 -6.65 -9.70
C MET A 109 2.17 -7.68 -10.47
N SER A 110 2.05 -8.90 -9.94
CA SER A 110 1.23 -9.93 -10.59
C SER A 110 -0.25 -9.56 -10.60
N ASP A 111 -0.77 -8.99 -9.51
CA ASP A 111 -2.18 -8.57 -9.43
C ASP A 111 -2.51 -7.43 -10.42
N VAL A 112 -1.58 -6.49 -10.62
CA VAL A 112 -1.72 -5.42 -11.63
C VAL A 112 -1.70 -6.00 -13.05
N ASP A 113 -0.79 -6.95 -13.32
CA ASP A 113 -0.70 -7.60 -14.63
C ASP A 113 -1.97 -8.41 -14.95
N ASP A 114 -2.42 -9.25 -14.01
CA ASP A 114 -3.64 -10.05 -14.13
C ASP A 114 -4.86 -9.18 -14.44
N LYS A 115 -5.01 -8.05 -13.71
CA LYS A 115 -6.09 -7.09 -13.93
C LYS A 115 -5.99 -6.37 -15.27
N THR A 116 -4.77 -6.07 -15.72
CA THR A 116 -4.53 -5.44 -17.03
C THR A 116 -4.92 -6.39 -18.16
N GLN A 117 -4.49 -7.65 -18.10
CA GLN A 117 -4.87 -8.68 -19.07
C GLN A 117 -6.39 -8.93 -19.10
N LEU A 118 -7.04 -8.95 -17.93
CA LEU A 118 -8.49 -9.07 -17.84
C LEU A 118 -9.20 -7.89 -18.52
N PHE A 119 -8.72 -6.67 -18.27
CA PHE A 119 -9.28 -5.47 -18.90
C PHE A 119 -9.11 -5.52 -20.43
N GLU A 120 -7.91 -5.82 -20.93
CA GLU A 120 -7.65 -5.93 -22.37
C GLU A 120 -8.52 -7.00 -23.03
N ARG A 121 -8.68 -8.16 -22.39
CA ARG A 121 -9.57 -9.23 -22.88
C ARG A 121 -11.02 -8.76 -23.01
N VAL A 122 -11.54 -8.06 -22.02
CA VAL A 122 -12.91 -7.54 -22.04
C VAL A 122 -13.05 -6.41 -23.06
N ALA A 123 -12.09 -5.49 -23.13
CA ALA A 123 -12.09 -4.41 -24.11
C ALA A 123 -12.07 -4.94 -25.56
N ALA A 124 -11.23 -5.94 -25.83
CA ALA A 124 -11.19 -6.62 -27.13
C ALA A 124 -12.51 -7.34 -27.43
N SER A 125 -13.13 -7.99 -26.44
CA SER A 125 -14.45 -8.61 -26.60
C SER A 125 -15.52 -7.59 -26.95
N ILE A 126 -15.55 -6.42 -26.30
CA ILE A 126 -16.53 -5.37 -26.58
C ILE A 126 -16.29 -4.75 -27.96
N ALA A 127 -15.03 -4.45 -28.31
CA ALA A 127 -14.68 -3.88 -29.62
C ALA A 127 -14.96 -4.85 -30.80
N ALA A 128 -15.06 -6.15 -30.53
CA ALA A 128 -15.45 -7.16 -31.51
C ALA A 128 -16.96 -7.28 -31.72
N PHE A 129 -17.79 -6.63 -30.90
CA PHE A 129 -19.23 -6.47 -31.15
C PHE A 129 -19.47 -5.13 -31.88
N PRO A 130 -19.91 -5.14 -33.15
CA PRO A 130 -20.22 -3.93 -33.91
C PRO A 130 -21.50 -3.23 -33.45
#